data_AF-A0A2N2J3F6-F1
#
_entry.id   AF-A0A2N2J3F6-F1
#
_cell.length_a   1.000
_cell.length_b   1.000
_cell.length_c   1.000
_cell.angle_alpha   90.00
_cell.angle_beta   90.00
_cell.angle_gamma   90.00
#
_symmetry.space_group_name_H-M   'P 1'
#
loop_
_entity.id
_entity.type
_entity.pdbx_description
1 polymer ?
#
loop_
_entity_poly.entity_id
_entity_poly.type
_entity_poly.pdbx_seq_one_letter_code
_entity_poly.pdbx_strand_id
1 'polypeptide(L)'
;MKQIIVLFFLLFFCVIAQAADKVPMNTGQPIKPQIRAVAPSDIKILGSMIARGESKEAILGKWKAMLVGTNDRNLDINTLVQSVMRASYQQQKEDLNKLKDKVQYFNETKKKIRDEQDKTRKAKFTPGSAPIIKMNIATGKGTPIIISPQNGGIVKTEQERQVYLRYLQDKLNAVGDDAQLANIALQNALQQQQQILNMISNASKLLSDTAMNTVRKIGG
;
A
#
# COMPACT_ATOMS: atom_id res chain seq x y z
N MET A 1 -20.03 -14.21 26.03
CA MET A 1 -19.03 -14.04 24.94
C MET A 1 -17.58 -14.27 25.35
N LYS A 2 -17.10 -13.85 26.53
CA LYS A 2 -15.68 -14.06 26.93
C LYS A 2 -15.27 -15.52 27.20
N GLN A 3 -16.21 -16.42 27.54
CA GLN A 3 -15.89 -17.85 27.74
C GLN A 3 -15.75 -18.67 26.44
N ILE A 4 -16.35 -18.21 25.31
CA ILE A 4 -16.25 -18.91 24.03
C ILE A 4 -14.85 -18.76 23.42
N ILE A 5 -14.16 -17.65 23.68
CA ILE A 5 -12.80 -17.39 23.20
C ILE A 5 -11.77 -18.29 23.90
N VAL A 6 -11.97 -18.60 25.18
CA VAL A 6 -11.06 -19.48 25.94
C VAL A 6 -11.18 -20.94 25.47
N LEU A 7 -12.39 -21.41 25.15
CA LEU A 7 -12.58 -22.74 24.55
C LEU A 7 -11.96 -22.85 23.15
N PHE A 8 -12.00 -21.79 22.35
CA PHE A 8 -11.39 -21.77 21.02
C PHE A 8 -9.85 -21.86 21.10
N PHE A 9 -9.23 -21.22 22.08
CA PHE A 9 -7.79 -21.31 22.31
C PHE A 9 -7.33 -22.70 22.81
N LEU A 10 -8.14 -23.35 23.65
CA LEU A 10 -7.84 -24.72 24.13
C LEU A 10 -8.01 -25.78 23.03
N LEU A 11 -9.04 -25.65 22.17
CA LEU A 11 -9.22 -26.53 21.02
C LEU A 11 -8.13 -26.34 19.96
N PHE A 12 -7.65 -25.11 19.74
CA PHE A 12 -6.57 -24.84 18.79
C PHE A 12 -5.22 -25.41 19.25
N PHE A 13 -4.94 -25.38 20.56
CA PHE A 13 -3.74 -26.03 21.12
C PHE A 13 -3.80 -27.57 21.05
N CYS A 14 -5.00 -28.16 21.17
CA CYS A 14 -5.17 -29.61 21.08
C CYS A 14 -4.97 -30.14 19.65
N VAL A 15 -5.44 -29.41 18.63
CA VAL A 15 -5.28 -29.79 17.22
C VAL A 15 -3.82 -29.68 16.75
N ILE A 16 -3.06 -28.69 17.25
CA ILE A 16 -1.62 -28.58 16.95
C ILE A 16 -0.82 -29.69 17.66
N ALA A 17 -1.25 -30.14 18.84
CA ALA A 17 -0.62 -31.25 19.54
C ALA A 17 -0.87 -32.61 18.85
N GLN A 18 -2.05 -32.83 18.26
CA GLN A 18 -2.37 -34.07 17.54
C GLN A 18 -1.78 -34.16 16.12
N ALA A 19 -1.35 -33.04 15.53
CA ALA A 19 -0.70 -33.03 14.22
C ALA A 19 0.82 -33.36 14.26
N ALA A 20 1.41 -33.53 15.45
CA ALA A 20 2.84 -33.82 15.60
C ALA A 20 3.20 -35.32 15.56
N ASP A 21 2.23 -36.23 15.65
CA ASP A 21 2.50 -37.67 15.85
C ASP A 21 2.50 -38.54 14.58
N LYS A 22 2.42 -37.96 13.38
CA LYS A 22 2.40 -38.75 12.13
C LYS A 22 3.27 -38.17 11.02
N VAL A 23 4.54 -37.91 11.32
CA VAL A 23 5.55 -37.75 10.27
C VAL A 23 6.25 -39.10 10.09
N PRO A 24 6.08 -39.80 8.94
CA PRO A 24 6.80 -41.03 8.68
C PRO A 24 8.29 -40.70 8.60
N MET A 25 9.10 -41.35 9.46
CA MET A 25 10.55 -41.20 9.43
C MET A 25 11.08 -41.84 8.15
N ASN A 26 11.42 -41.01 7.18
CA ASN A 26 12.15 -41.39 5.98
C ASN A 26 13.63 -41.57 6.35
N THR A 27 14.11 -42.81 6.26
CA THR A 27 15.49 -43.20 6.52
C THR A 27 16.37 -42.91 5.30
N GLY A 28 17.35 -42.02 5.47
CA GLY A 28 18.54 -42.01 4.62
C GLY A 28 18.85 -40.72 3.89
N GLN A 29 19.28 -39.70 4.65
CA GLN A 29 20.55 -38.99 4.43
C GLN A 29 20.73 -37.97 5.57
N PRO A 30 21.95 -37.80 6.12
CA PRO A 30 22.22 -36.75 7.08
C PRO A 30 22.10 -35.40 6.36
N ILE A 31 20.91 -34.81 6.38
CA ILE A 31 20.70 -33.43 5.96
C ILE A 31 21.52 -32.59 6.94
N LYS A 32 22.72 -32.17 6.54
CA LYS A 32 23.44 -31.13 7.26
C LYS A 32 22.53 -29.89 7.23
N PRO A 33 21.98 -29.45 8.36
CA PRO A 33 21.13 -28.28 8.37
C PRO A 33 21.98 -27.09 7.89
N GLN A 34 21.67 -26.57 6.71
CA GLN A 34 22.32 -25.35 6.24
C GLN A 34 21.88 -24.22 7.16
N ILE A 35 22.84 -23.69 7.91
CA ILE A 35 22.64 -22.55 8.80
C ILE A 35 22.38 -21.35 7.90
N ARG A 36 21.13 -20.89 7.83
CA ARG A 36 20.75 -19.71 7.06
C ARG A 36 20.58 -18.53 8.00
N ALA A 37 21.42 -17.50 7.84
CA ALA A 37 21.17 -16.21 8.47
C ALA A 37 19.81 -15.66 8.01
N VAL A 38 19.10 -14.93 8.88
CA VAL A 38 17.85 -14.27 8.47
C VAL A 38 18.14 -13.34 7.30
N ALA A 39 17.56 -13.63 6.14
CA ALA A 39 17.77 -12.80 4.97
C ALA A 39 17.02 -11.47 5.12
N PRO A 40 17.62 -10.32 4.75
CA PRO A 40 16.94 -9.03 4.75
C PRO A 40 15.62 -9.01 3.96
N SER A 41 15.50 -9.87 2.94
CA SER A 41 14.27 -10.05 2.17
C SER A 41 13.12 -10.63 2.99
N ASP A 42 13.40 -11.55 3.93
CA ASP A 42 12.36 -12.15 4.77
C ASP A 42 11.81 -11.12 5.78
N ILE A 43 12.70 -10.27 6.31
CA ILE A 43 12.33 -9.13 7.17
C ILE A 43 11.45 -8.16 6.38
N LYS A 44 11.81 -7.85 5.13
CA LYS A 44 11.01 -6.97 4.25
C LYS A 44 9.64 -7.56 3.93
N ILE A 45 9.57 -8.87 3.63
CA ILE A 45 8.30 -9.57 3.37
C ILE A 45 7.41 -9.52 4.62
N LEU A 46 7.96 -9.80 5.79
CA LEU A 46 7.16 -9.76 7.02
C LEU A 46 6.69 -8.34 7.33
N GLY A 47 7.56 -7.34 7.15
CA GLY A 47 7.20 -5.93 7.30
C GLY A 47 6.08 -5.50 6.35
N SER A 48 6.08 -6.00 5.11
CA SER A 48 5.02 -5.71 4.13
C SER A 48 3.72 -6.46 4.40
N MET A 49 3.78 -7.67 4.99
CA MET A 49 2.59 -8.38 5.47
C MET A 49 1.91 -7.60 6.59
N ILE A 50 2.68 -7.12 7.57
CA ILE A 50 2.16 -6.27 8.65
C ILE A 50 1.60 -4.96 8.09
N ALA A 51 2.30 -4.34 7.14
CA ALA A 51 1.88 -3.07 6.53
C ALA A 51 0.54 -3.20 5.78
N ARG A 52 0.27 -4.35 5.18
CA ARG A 52 -0.97 -4.64 4.45
C ARG A 52 -2.13 -5.09 5.35
N GLY A 53 -1.89 -5.25 6.65
CA GLY A 53 -2.91 -5.75 7.58
C GLY A 53 -3.26 -7.22 7.36
N GLU A 54 -2.29 -8.05 6.96
CA GLU A 54 -2.46 -9.50 6.85
C GLU A 54 -2.89 -10.12 8.19
N SER A 55 -3.50 -11.30 8.14
CA SER A 55 -3.97 -11.97 9.36
C SER A 55 -2.82 -12.29 10.33
N LYS A 56 -3.16 -12.31 11.63
CA LYS A 56 -2.21 -12.65 12.69
C LYS A 56 -1.56 -14.01 12.45
N GLU A 57 -2.33 -14.99 12.00
CA GLU A 57 -1.91 -16.35 11.73
C GLU A 57 -0.89 -16.40 10.59
N ALA A 58 -1.09 -15.62 9.52
CA ALA A 58 -0.16 -15.52 8.40
C ALA A 58 1.18 -14.90 8.83
N ILE A 59 1.12 -13.82 9.61
CA ILE A 59 2.32 -13.14 10.16
C ILE A 59 3.09 -14.10 11.08
N LEU A 60 2.39 -14.77 12.00
CA LEU A 60 3.01 -15.72 12.93
C LEU A 60 3.59 -16.94 12.21
N GLY A 61 2.90 -17.46 11.19
CA GLY A 61 3.39 -18.55 10.35
C GLY A 61 4.70 -18.19 9.66
N LYS A 62 4.77 -17.01 9.03
CA LYS A 62 5.99 -16.53 8.37
C LYS A 62 7.11 -16.25 9.36
N TRP A 63 6.81 -15.65 10.52
CA TRP A 63 7.77 -15.42 11.59
C TRP A 63 8.35 -16.73 12.13
N LYS A 64 7.50 -17.73 12.42
CA LYS A 64 7.93 -19.05 12.88
C LYS A 64 8.83 -19.73 11.84
N ALA A 65 8.46 -19.69 10.56
CA ALA A 65 9.28 -20.24 9.48
C ALA A 65 10.67 -19.57 9.41
N MET A 66 10.73 -18.27 9.64
CA MET A 66 11.98 -17.51 9.69
C MET A 66 12.87 -17.91 10.88
N LEU A 67 12.27 -18.10 12.06
CA LEU A 67 12.99 -18.55 13.27
C LEU A 67 13.47 -20.01 13.16
N VAL A 68 12.66 -20.93 12.64
CA VAL A 68 13.05 -22.34 12.49
C VAL A 68 14.22 -22.49 11.52
N GLY A 69 14.33 -21.60 10.53
CA GLY A 69 15.47 -21.59 9.59
C GLY A 69 16.77 -21.02 10.17
N THR A 70 16.74 -20.37 11.34
CA THR A 70 17.92 -19.77 11.97
C THR A 70 18.45 -20.67 13.08
N ASN A 71 19.67 -21.17 12.93
CA ASN A 71 20.36 -21.97 13.95
C ASN A 71 21.28 -21.12 14.85
N ASP A 72 21.11 -19.79 14.80
CA ASP A 72 21.93 -18.85 15.55
C ASP A 72 21.44 -18.77 17.00
N ARG A 73 22.18 -19.42 17.90
CA ARG A 73 21.90 -19.41 19.35
C ARG A 73 22.07 -18.02 19.97
N ASN A 74 22.73 -17.10 19.27
CA ASN A 74 22.96 -15.72 19.70
C ASN A 74 22.03 -14.73 18.99
N LEU A 75 20.97 -15.20 18.32
CA LEU A 75 20.02 -14.32 17.66
C LEU A 75 19.37 -13.37 18.68
N ASP A 76 19.72 -12.09 18.61
CA ASP A 76 19.06 -11.06 19.39
C ASP A 76 17.66 -10.80 18.82
N ILE A 77 16.68 -11.40 19.48
CA ILE A 77 15.27 -11.31 19.12
C ILE A 77 14.78 -9.87 19.16
N ASN A 78 15.30 -9.04 20.05
CA ASN A 78 14.91 -7.62 20.12
C ASN A 78 15.36 -6.88 18.86
N THR A 79 16.60 -7.10 18.42
CA THR A 79 17.12 -6.53 17.17
C THR A 79 16.29 -7.01 15.96
N LEU A 80 15.92 -8.29 15.92
CA LEU A 80 15.08 -8.82 14.84
C LEU A 80 13.69 -8.18 14.81
N VAL A 81 13.01 -8.09 15.96
CA VAL A 81 11.69 -7.42 16.06
C VAL A 81 11.79 -5.96 15.62
N GLN A 82 12.80 -5.22 16.10
CA GLN A 82 13.03 -3.82 15.71
C GLN A 82 13.28 -3.68 14.20
N SER A 83 14.00 -4.61 13.57
CA SER A 83 14.24 -4.59 12.13
C SER A 83 12.96 -4.75 11.31
N VAL A 84 12.06 -5.65 11.72
CA VAL A 84 10.75 -5.88 11.09
C VAL A 84 9.87 -4.64 11.25
N MET A 85 9.84 -4.06 12.45
CA MET A 85 9.10 -2.82 12.71
C MET A 85 9.58 -1.67 11.82
N ARG A 86 10.91 -1.50 11.72
CA ARG A 86 11.51 -0.46 10.87
C ARG A 86 11.15 -0.66 9.40
N ALA A 87 11.24 -1.90 8.90
CA ALA A 87 10.88 -2.22 7.52
C ALA A 87 9.40 -1.95 7.22
N SER A 88 8.50 -2.32 8.15
CA SER A 88 7.07 -2.04 8.02
C SER A 88 6.76 -0.54 7.97
N TYR A 89 7.39 0.25 8.85
CA TYR A 89 7.26 1.70 8.86
C TYR A 89 7.77 2.36 7.58
N GLN A 90 8.93 1.90 7.06
CA GLN A 90 9.49 2.40 5.80
C GLN A 90 8.54 2.16 4.63
N GLN A 91 7.98 0.95 4.52
CA GLN A 91 7.02 0.61 3.47
C GLN A 91 5.79 1.54 3.50
N GLN A 92 5.21 1.75 4.69
CA GLN A 92 4.08 2.67 4.84
C GLN A 92 4.42 4.11 4.46
N LYS A 93 5.62 4.57 4.84
CA LYS A 93 6.08 5.90 4.46
C LYS A 93 6.19 6.05 2.94
N GLU A 94 6.68 5.03 2.24
CA GLU A 94 6.70 5.00 0.78
C GLU A 94 5.29 5.07 0.19
N ASP A 95 4.35 4.30 0.72
CA ASP A 95 2.97 4.29 0.22
C ASP A 95 2.25 5.62 0.50
N LEU A 96 2.51 6.24 1.65
CA LEU A 96 2.02 7.57 1.98
C LEU A 96 2.58 8.64 1.02
N ASN A 97 3.87 8.55 0.69
CA ASN A 97 4.50 9.46 -0.29
C ASN A 97 3.85 9.31 -1.68
N LYS A 98 3.60 8.08 -2.15
CA LYS A 98 2.91 7.86 -3.44
C LYS A 98 1.51 8.49 -3.45
N LEU A 99 0.75 8.36 -2.36
CA LEU A 99 -0.57 8.97 -2.25
C LEU A 99 -0.49 10.50 -2.20
N LYS A 100 0.49 11.06 -1.49
CA LYS A 100 0.76 12.50 -1.48
C LYS A 100 1.07 13.01 -2.88
N ASP A 101 1.96 12.35 -3.61
CA ASP A 101 2.34 12.74 -4.97
C ASP A 101 1.13 12.69 -5.92
N LYS A 102 0.26 11.69 -5.75
CA LYS A 102 -1.00 11.57 -6.50
C LYS A 102 -1.96 12.73 -6.21
N VAL A 103 -2.11 13.14 -4.95
CA VAL A 103 -2.93 14.30 -4.57
C VAL A 103 -2.36 15.60 -5.16
N GLN A 104 -1.04 15.78 -5.10
CA GLN A 104 -0.36 16.93 -5.71
C GLN A 104 -0.60 16.98 -7.23
N TYR A 105 -0.41 15.87 -7.93
CA TYR A 105 -0.67 15.74 -9.36
C TYR A 105 -2.10 16.17 -9.75
N PHE A 106 -3.11 15.70 -9.02
CA PHE A 106 -4.50 16.08 -9.32
C PHE A 106 -4.78 17.55 -9.01
N ASN A 107 -4.19 18.12 -7.96
CA ASN A 107 -4.33 19.54 -7.65
C ASN A 107 -3.70 20.43 -8.72
N GLU A 108 -2.51 20.07 -9.21
CA GLU A 108 -1.86 20.76 -10.34
C GLU A 108 -2.69 20.64 -11.62
N THR A 109 -3.24 19.46 -11.90
CA THR A 109 -4.10 19.24 -13.06
C THR A 109 -5.36 20.09 -13.01
N LYS A 110 -6.03 20.17 -11.85
CA LYS A 110 -7.18 21.07 -11.65
C LYS A 110 -6.81 22.52 -11.87
N LYS A 111 -5.64 22.96 -11.38
CA LYS A 111 -5.15 24.33 -11.59
C LYS A 111 -4.98 24.62 -13.08
N LYS A 112 -4.29 23.74 -13.82
CA LYS A 112 -4.09 23.89 -15.27
C LYS A 112 -5.42 23.97 -16.04
N ILE A 113 -6.41 23.14 -15.68
CA ILE A 113 -7.73 23.17 -16.33
C ILE A 113 -8.46 24.49 -16.06
N ARG A 114 -8.43 25.00 -14.82
CA ARG A 114 -9.04 26.29 -14.46
C ARG A 114 -8.36 27.45 -15.18
N ASP A 115 -7.02 27.45 -15.23
CA ASP A 115 -6.25 28.46 -15.95
C ASP A 115 -6.63 28.48 -17.45
N GLU A 116 -6.82 27.30 -18.05
CA GLU A 116 -7.26 27.17 -19.45
C GLU A 116 -8.72 27.61 -19.66
N GLN A 117 -9.63 27.30 -18.73
CA GLN A 117 -11.00 27.83 -18.76
C GLN A 117 -11.01 29.36 -18.72
N ASP A 118 -10.20 29.96 -17.83
CA ASP A 118 -10.13 31.41 -17.68
C ASP A 118 -9.47 32.07 -18.89
N LYS A 119 -8.44 31.45 -19.46
CA LYS A 119 -7.84 31.89 -20.73
C LYS A 119 -8.87 31.85 -21.87
N THR A 120 -9.64 30.77 -21.95
CA THR A 120 -10.69 30.59 -22.97
C THR A 120 -11.80 31.63 -22.81
N ARG A 121 -12.22 31.94 -21.57
CA ARG A 121 -13.22 32.97 -21.28
C ARG A 121 -12.73 34.38 -21.63
N LYS A 122 -11.47 34.68 -21.37
CA LYS A 122 -10.85 36.00 -21.62
C LYS A 122 -10.47 36.23 -23.08
N ALA A 123 -10.33 35.16 -23.88
CA ALA A 123 -10.00 35.28 -25.29
C ALA A 123 -11.10 36.05 -26.04
N LYS A 124 -10.78 37.25 -26.53
CA LYS A 124 -11.67 38.02 -27.39
C LYS A 124 -11.74 37.33 -28.74
N PHE A 125 -12.94 37.00 -29.18
CA PHE A 125 -13.16 36.41 -30.48
C PHE A 125 -13.45 37.50 -31.51
N THR A 126 -12.54 37.70 -32.45
CA THR A 126 -12.75 38.58 -33.58
C THR A 126 -13.10 37.70 -34.78
N PRO A 127 -14.32 37.81 -35.36
CA PRO A 127 -14.70 37.08 -36.56
C PRO A 127 -13.64 37.30 -37.66
N GLY A 128 -13.05 36.21 -38.17
CA GLY A 128 -12.01 36.26 -39.22
C GLY A 128 -10.56 36.28 -38.72
N SER A 129 -10.30 36.37 -37.41
CA SER A 129 -8.95 36.25 -36.85
C SER A 129 -8.47 34.80 -36.78
N ALA A 130 -7.14 34.60 -36.86
CA ALA A 130 -6.53 33.28 -36.72
C ALA A 130 -6.82 32.67 -35.34
N PRO A 131 -6.90 31.32 -35.25
CA PRO A 131 -7.16 30.63 -33.99
C PRO A 131 -6.19 30.96 -32.87
N ILE A 132 -6.77 31.30 -31.72
CA ILE A 132 -6.04 31.83 -30.56
C ILE A 132 -5.51 30.70 -29.65
N ILE A 133 -6.03 29.47 -29.76
CA ILE A 133 -5.73 28.39 -28.81
C ILE A 133 -5.27 27.15 -29.56
N LYS A 134 -3.98 26.83 -29.46
CA LYS A 134 -3.46 25.49 -29.81
C LYS A 134 -3.63 24.60 -28.59
N MET A 135 -4.50 23.60 -28.71
CA MET A 135 -4.69 22.60 -27.65
C MET A 135 -3.45 21.69 -27.58
N ASN A 136 -2.68 21.79 -26.50
CA ASN A 136 -1.63 20.82 -26.21
C ASN A 136 -1.95 20.11 -24.90
N ILE A 137 -2.98 19.26 -24.93
CA ILE A 137 -3.32 18.40 -23.81
C ILE A 137 -2.64 17.05 -24.07
N ALA A 138 -1.37 16.94 -23.67
CA ALA A 138 -0.73 15.63 -23.57
C ALA A 138 -1.41 14.86 -22.42
N THR A 139 -2.43 14.06 -22.74
CA THR A 139 -3.03 13.12 -21.79
C THR A 139 -2.05 11.99 -21.53
N GLY A 140 -1.53 11.92 -20.30
CA GLY A 140 -0.83 10.74 -19.82
C GLY A 140 -1.76 9.53 -19.84
N LYS A 141 -1.36 8.49 -20.58
CA LYS A 141 -1.79 7.07 -20.50
C LYS A 141 -3.29 6.77 -20.27
N GLY A 142 -4.19 7.58 -20.82
CA GLY A 142 -5.63 7.27 -20.89
C GLY A 142 -6.11 7.53 -22.30
N THR A 143 -6.86 6.58 -22.86
CA THR A 143 -7.42 6.65 -24.22
C THR A 143 -8.16 7.98 -24.37
N PRO A 144 -7.72 8.88 -25.27
CA PRO A 144 -8.38 10.17 -25.44
C PRO A 144 -9.80 9.93 -25.93
N ILE A 145 -10.79 10.46 -25.22
CA ILE A 145 -12.12 10.67 -25.80
C ILE A 145 -11.92 11.71 -26.89
N ILE A 146 -11.90 11.24 -28.13
CA ILE A 146 -11.81 12.05 -29.33
C ILE A 146 -13.16 12.77 -29.48
N ILE A 147 -13.33 13.89 -28.78
CA ILE A 147 -14.05 15.00 -29.40
C ILE A 147 -13.02 15.56 -30.36
N SER A 148 -12.95 15.01 -31.58
CA SER A 148 -12.20 15.66 -32.66
C SER A 148 -13.02 16.87 -33.07
N PRO A 149 -12.65 18.11 -32.73
CA PRO A 149 -12.85 19.15 -33.70
C PRO A 149 -12.03 18.70 -34.90
N GLN A 150 -12.67 18.39 -36.02
CA GLN A 150 -12.00 17.94 -37.24
C GLN A 150 -10.94 18.93 -37.79
N ASN A 151 -10.70 20.05 -37.07
CA ASN A 151 -9.79 21.16 -37.36
C ASN A 151 -8.73 21.40 -36.26
N GLY A 152 -8.09 20.36 -35.71
CA GLY A 152 -6.85 20.53 -34.93
C GLY A 152 -6.94 21.41 -33.68
N GLY A 153 -8.08 21.42 -32.98
CA GLY A 153 -8.27 22.18 -31.74
C GLY A 153 -8.48 23.69 -31.93
N ILE A 154 -8.68 24.14 -33.15
CA ILE A 154 -8.94 25.53 -33.48
C ILE A 154 -10.42 25.85 -33.19
N VAL A 155 -10.68 26.61 -32.13
CA VAL A 155 -12.00 27.19 -31.82
C VAL A 155 -12.21 28.44 -32.68
N LYS A 156 -13.03 28.32 -33.73
CA LYS A 156 -13.38 29.38 -34.70
C LYS A 156 -14.74 30.01 -34.44
N THR A 157 -15.57 29.49 -33.54
CA THR A 157 -16.89 30.08 -33.28
C THR A 157 -17.18 30.18 -31.79
N GLU A 158 -18.13 31.06 -31.42
CA GLU A 158 -18.65 31.14 -30.05
C GLU A 158 -19.24 29.80 -29.59
N GLN A 159 -19.95 29.09 -30.49
CA GLN A 159 -20.53 27.78 -30.20
C GLN A 159 -19.44 26.75 -29.87
N GLU A 160 -18.38 26.68 -30.68
CA GLU A 160 -17.23 25.80 -30.42
C GLU A 160 -16.53 26.16 -29.09
N ARG A 161 -16.49 27.45 -28.72
CA ARG A 161 -15.93 27.88 -27.42
C ARG A 161 -16.76 27.36 -26.26
N GLN A 162 -18.10 27.46 -26.35
CA GLN A 162 -18.99 26.94 -25.32
C GLN A 162 -18.88 25.43 -25.17
N VAL A 163 -18.79 24.70 -26.30
CA VAL A 163 -18.53 23.25 -26.28
C VAL A 163 -17.19 22.94 -25.60
N TYR A 164 -16.14 23.71 -25.89
CA TYR A 164 -14.83 23.52 -25.26
C TYR A 164 -14.84 23.84 -23.76
N LEU A 165 -15.51 24.92 -23.34
CA LEU A 165 -15.69 25.26 -21.93
C LEU A 165 -16.44 24.16 -21.18
N ARG A 166 -17.48 23.58 -21.80
CA ARG A 166 -18.21 22.43 -21.26
C ARG A 166 -17.30 21.21 -21.12
N TYR A 167 -16.52 20.88 -22.15
CA TYR A 167 -15.53 19.80 -22.08
C TYR A 167 -14.52 20.00 -20.94
N LEU A 168 -13.98 21.21 -20.78
CA LEU A 168 -13.07 21.53 -19.68
C LEU A 168 -13.77 21.41 -18.32
N GLN A 169 -15.05 21.78 -18.23
CA GLN A 169 -15.84 21.64 -17.02
C GLN A 169 -16.05 20.17 -16.65
N ASP A 170 -16.42 19.34 -17.62
CA ASP A 170 -16.61 17.89 -17.42
C ASP A 170 -15.30 17.23 -16.98
N LYS A 171 -14.18 17.61 -17.61
CA LYS A 171 -12.85 17.15 -17.21
C LYS A 171 -12.45 17.64 -15.82
N LEU A 172 -12.77 18.89 -15.46
CA LEU A 172 -12.51 19.44 -14.14
C LEU A 172 -13.30 18.68 -13.07
N ASN A 173 -14.55 18.35 -13.33
CA ASN A 173 -15.40 17.56 -12.45
C ASN A 173 -14.81 16.15 -12.25
N ALA A 174 -14.45 15.46 -13.35
CA ALA A 174 -13.84 14.13 -13.28
C ALA A 174 -12.52 14.11 -12.47
N VAL A 175 -11.61 15.06 -12.72
CA VAL A 175 -10.37 15.20 -11.92
C VAL A 175 -10.67 15.62 -10.48
N GLY A 176 -11.77 16.33 -10.26
CA GLY A 176 -12.30 16.67 -8.94
C GLY A 176 -12.63 15.42 -8.13
N ASP A 177 -13.39 14.50 -8.70
CA ASP A 177 -13.79 13.23 -8.08
C ASP A 177 -12.57 12.35 -7.79
N ASP A 178 -11.65 12.22 -8.75
CA ASP A 178 -10.38 11.49 -8.56
C ASP A 178 -9.53 12.08 -7.42
N ALA A 179 -9.48 13.42 -7.32
CA ALA A 179 -8.77 14.09 -6.24
C ALA A 179 -9.43 13.84 -4.87
N GLN A 180 -10.76 13.80 -4.81
CA GLN A 180 -11.48 13.46 -3.58
C GLN A 180 -11.18 12.01 -3.16
N LEU A 181 -11.24 11.07 -4.10
CA LEU A 181 -10.91 9.67 -3.84
C LEU A 181 -9.46 9.52 -3.36
N ALA A 182 -8.51 10.24 -3.96
CA ALA A 182 -7.11 10.23 -3.53
C ALA A 182 -6.93 10.81 -2.12
N ASN A 183 -7.67 11.85 -1.75
CA ASN A 183 -7.65 12.40 -0.39
C ASN A 183 -8.24 11.43 0.64
N ILE A 184 -9.35 10.77 0.32
CA ILE A 184 -9.93 9.72 1.18
C ILE A 184 -8.93 8.58 1.36
N ALA A 185 -8.29 8.13 0.28
CA ALA A 185 -7.26 7.10 0.34
C ALA A 185 -6.07 7.52 1.22
N LEU A 186 -5.62 8.78 1.13
CA LEU A 186 -4.56 9.33 1.97
C LEU A 186 -4.95 9.34 3.46
N GLN A 187 -6.19 9.75 3.78
CA GLN A 187 -6.70 9.71 5.16
C GLN A 187 -6.80 8.28 5.70
N ASN A 188 -7.32 7.36 4.89
CA ASN A 188 -7.40 5.94 5.25
C ASN A 188 -6.01 5.35 5.49
N ALA A 189 -5.02 5.68 4.65
CA ALA A 189 -3.64 5.23 4.83
C ALA A 189 -3.01 5.78 6.12
N LEU A 190 -3.28 7.05 6.47
CA LEU A 190 -2.83 7.64 7.74
C LEU A 190 -3.46 6.95 8.95
N GLN A 191 -4.76 6.65 8.89
CA GLN A 191 -5.44 5.89 9.95
C GLN A 191 -4.88 4.47 10.08
N GLN A 192 -4.65 3.78 8.96
CA GLN A 192 -4.01 2.47 8.95
C GLN A 192 -2.60 2.51 9.54
N GLN A 193 -1.80 3.54 9.23
CA GLN A 193 -0.48 3.73 9.83
C GLN A 193 -0.55 3.80 11.36
N GLN A 194 -1.51 4.56 11.91
CA GLN A 194 -1.72 4.65 13.35
C GLN A 194 -2.18 3.31 13.96
N GLN A 195 -3.10 2.60 13.30
CA GLN A 195 -3.51 1.26 13.72
C GLN A 195 -2.33 0.30 13.75
N ILE A 196 -1.47 0.32 12.73
CA ILE A 196 -0.33 -0.57 12.63
C ILE A 196 0.71 -0.25 13.71
N LEU A 197 0.95 1.01 14.07
CA LEU A 197 1.80 1.35 15.21
C LEU A 197 1.30 0.72 16.51
N ASN A 198 -0.02 0.72 16.73
CA ASN A 198 -0.63 0.06 17.88
C ASN A 198 -0.50 -1.47 17.80
N MET A 199 -0.77 -2.07 16.63
CA MET A 199 -0.60 -3.51 16.43
C MET A 199 0.85 -3.94 16.59
N ILE A 200 1.81 -3.15 16.10
CA ILE A 200 3.24 -3.40 16.24
C ILE A 200 3.63 -3.40 17.72
N SER A 201 3.14 -2.45 18.51
CA SER A 201 3.38 -2.44 19.96
C SER A 201 2.89 -3.74 20.63
N ASN A 202 1.69 -4.19 20.26
CA ASN A 202 1.12 -5.44 20.79
C ASN A 202 1.85 -6.68 20.26
N ALA A 203 2.23 -6.69 18.99
CA ALA A 203 2.97 -7.78 18.35
C ALA A 203 4.38 -7.88 18.95
N SER A 204 5.07 -6.76 19.18
CA SER A 204 6.38 -6.74 19.83
C SER A 204 6.33 -7.39 21.21
N LYS A 205 5.29 -7.11 22.00
CA LYS A 205 5.07 -7.78 23.29
C LYS A 205 4.86 -9.28 23.11
N LEU A 206 3.95 -9.67 22.22
CA LEU A 206 3.64 -11.09 21.97
C LEU A 206 4.84 -11.87 21.43
N LEU A 207 5.61 -11.29 20.51
CA LEU A 207 6.83 -11.89 19.95
C LEU A 207 7.91 -12.02 21.03
N SER A 208 8.08 -11.01 21.87
CA SER A 208 9.00 -11.05 23.01
C SER A 208 8.61 -12.10 24.05
N ASP A 209 7.33 -12.17 24.42
CA ASP A 209 6.80 -13.17 25.36
C ASP A 209 6.94 -14.59 24.80
N THR A 210 6.63 -14.79 23.52
CA THR A 210 6.76 -16.09 22.83
C THR A 210 8.21 -16.53 22.79
N ALA A 211 9.12 -15.62 22.42
CA ALA A 211 10.55 -15.85 22.41
C ALA A 211 11.09 -16.25 23.77
N MET A 212 10.76 -15.51 24.83
CA MET A 212 11.17 -15.85 26.20
C MET A 212 10.64 -17.22 26.63
N ASN A 213 9.39 -17.54 26.30
CA ASN A 213 8.81 -18.85 26.60
C ASN A 213 9.51 -19.98 25.84
N THR A 214 9.92 -19.76 24.59
CA THR A 214 10.71 -20.73 23.82
C THR A 214 12.10 -20.93 24.42
N VAL A 215 12.81 -19.86 24.76
CA VAL A 215 14.14 -19.93 25.40
C VAL A 215 14.07 -20.69 26.73
N ARG A 216 13.08 -20.38 27.58
CA ARG A 216 12.86 -21.09 28.86
C ARG A 216 12.67 -22.60 28.69
N LYS A 217 11.99 -23.03 27.62
CA LYS A 217 11.77 -24.46 27.33
C LYS A 217 12.98 -25.19 26.77
N ILE A 218 13.99 -24.47 26.28
CA ILE A 218 15.22 -25.06 25.74
C ILE A 218 16.32 -25.11 26.81
N GLY A 219 16.32 -24.16 27.76
CA GLY A 219 17.33 -24.06 28.82
C GLY A 219 17.03 -24.80 30.12
N GLY A 220 15.84 -25.39 30.28
CA GLY A 220 15.47 -26.27 31.39
C GLY A 220 15.06 -27.63 30.86
#